data_AF-A0A7C3KUN4-F1
#
_entry.id   AF-A0A7C3KUN4-F1
#
_cell.length_a   1.000
_cell.length_b   1.000
_cell.length_c   1.000
_cell.angle_alpha   90.00
_cell.angle_beta   90.00
_cell.angle_gamma   90.00
#
_symmetry.space_group_name_H-M   'P 1'
#
loop_
_entity.id
_entity.type
_entity.pdbx_description
1 polymer ?
#
loop_
_entity_poly.entity_id
_entity_poly.type
_entity_poly.pdbx_seq_one_letter_code
_entity_poly.pdbx_strand_id
1 'polypeptide(L)'
;EESAQDGVEENEAAEDLALGGIAAVTLAELETERREVESLLDLARRVYDLGEESKFSRLTEVLRDPQSRDEKIIVFTEYKDTLAFLVRRLEGLGLTGQIAQIHGGMGFQERDAQVEFFRKAAAEGGATCLVSTDAGGEGINLQFCWRMVNYDIPWNPARLEQRLGRIHRYGQEHDPVVIVNLVAGKTREGRVLKTLLEKLERIRREMGSDKVFDVVGRLFEGMSIKEYMQQALTEYGTREACQSIEGRLTKEQIEAIRERERRLFGGGGDVRPELPRLRSGIEQEIYRRLLPGYVRRFIERGAPLVGLGLDGALEGTFSLRPLRPGALDPLWPALEAYPPEIQDRLTVYRPKRPGEAIYLHPGEPLFDRFQVHLASRFAGDALKGGVFVDPGARRPYLFHLAVVAAERRSDPEFPAFARSEVLEYRLVGLRREEDGQIQECPVEHLLLLKGGQGIPPGAIRLAATAKEAVEEARSYLLERVARPLADSHRQSLQDSLPVREDFLSQ
;
A
#
# COMPACT_ATOMS: atom_id res chain seq x y z
N GLU A 1 10.58 10.36 11.41
CA GLU A 1 9.65 11.45 11.75
C GLU A 1 10.37 12.76 11.46
N GLU A 2 10.22 13.27 10.25
CA GLU A 2 10.76 14.58 9.88
C GLU A 2 9.63 15.59 10.02
N SER A 3 9.56 16.22 11.19
CA SER A 3 8.60 17.29 11.43
C SER A 3 9.07 18.54 10.72
N ALA A 4 8.31 18.95 9.69
CA ALA A 4 8.25 20.34 9.26
C ALA A 4 7.75 21.17 10.45
N GLN A 5 8.67 21.65 11.29
CA GLN A 5 8.36 22.72 12.22
C GLN A 5 8.47 24.04 11.45
N ASP A 6 7.39 24.81 11.48
CA ASP A 6 7.26 26.21 11.04
C ASP A 6 7.31 26.52 9.54
N GLY A 7 7.16 25.53 8.66
CA GLY A 7 6.94 25.76 7.23
C GLY A 7 8.16 26.33 6.49
N VAL A 8 9.32 26.35 7.16
CA VAL A 8 10.63 26.65 6.59
C VAL A 8 11.22 25.33 6.08
N GLU A 9 11.58 25.28 4.80
CA GLU A 9 12.19 24.08 4.24
C GLU A 9 13.63 23.94 4.78
N GLU A 10 14.09 22.72 5.05
CA GLU A 10 15.40 22.43 5.67
C GLU A 10 16.58 23.10 4.95
N ASN A 11 16.42 23.37 3.65
CA ASN A 11 17.41 24.05 2.81
C ASN A 11 17.40 25.58 2.99
N GLU A 12 16.26 26.21 3.29
CA GLU A 12 16.19 27.64 3.63
C GLU A 12 16.96 27.92 4.93
N ALA A 13 16.76 27.09 5.96
CA ALA A 13 17.49 27.21 7.22
C ALA A 13 19.01 27.04 7.06
N ALA A 14 19.44 26.22 6.10
CA ALA A 14 20.84 25.96 5.85
C ALA A 14 21.49 26.98 4.89
N GLU A 15 20.71 27.66 4.05
CA GLU A 15 21.13 28.86 3.29
C GLU A 15 21.29 30.05 4.24
N ASP A 16 20.37 30.26 5.17
CA ASP A 16 20.47 31.28 6.23
C ASP A 16 21.74 31.09 7.08
N LEU A 17 22.09 29.83 7.40
CA LEU A 17 23.31 29.51 8.13
C LEU A 17 24.58 29.81 7.31
N ALA A 18 24.55 29.60 5.99
CA ALA A 18 25.67 29.92 5.09
C ALA A 18 25.84 31.43 4.88
N LEU A 19 24.74 32.18 4.86
CA LEU A 19 24.72 33.64 4.83
C LEU A 19 25.21 34.26 6.15
N GLY A 20 24.95 33.60 7.29
CA GLY A 20 25.43 34.02 8.61
C GLY A 20 26.95 34.06 8.77
N GLY A 21 27.71 33.43 7.87
CA GLY A 21 29.19 33.46 7.84
C GLY A 21 29.80 34.73 7.25
N ILE A 22 28.99 35.59 6.63
CA ILE A 22 29.41 36.86 6.00
C ILE A 22 28.88 38.01 6.87
N ALA A 23 29.33 38.09 8.12
CA ALA A 23 29.07 39.26 8.95
C ALA A 23 30.21 40.26 8.71
N ALA A 24 29.98 41.25 7.84
CA ALA A 24 30.87 42.41 7.72
C ALA A 24 31.12 43.01 9.12
N VAL A 25 32.38 43.07 9.52
CA VAL A 25 32.79 43.38 10.91
C VAL A 25 32.82 44.89 11.14
N THR A 26 32.71 45.68 10.06
CA THR A 26 32.78 47.15 10.10
C THR A 26 31.71 47.83 9.23
N LEU A 27 31.34 49.07 9.58
CA LEU A 27 30.37 49.88 8.84
C LEU A 27 30.77 50.10 7.36
N ALA A 28 32.08 50.22 7.09
CA ALA A 28 32.61 50.42 5.74
C ALA A 28 32.49 49.15 4.87
N GLU A 29 32.69 47.97 5.46
CA GLU A 29 32.45 46.69 4.79
C GLU A 29 30.96 46.50 4.49
N LEU A 30 30.07 46.83 5.44
CA LEU A 30 28.61 46.79 5.23
C LEU A 30 28.14 47.73 4.12
N GLU A 31 28.70 48.94 4.01
CA GLU A 31 28.38 49.86 2.91
C GLU A 31 28.86 49.35 1.55
N THR A 32 29.99 48.65 1.53
CA THR A 32 30.54 48.03 0.31
C THR A 32 29.68 46.85 -0.12
N GLU A 33 29.36 45.96 0.83
CA GLU A 33 28.46 44.83 0.64
C GLU A 33 27.07 45.29 0.17
N ARG A 34 26.51 46.35 0.79
CA ARG A 34 25.22 46.91 0.35
C ARG A 34 25.24 47.33 -1.11
N ARG A 35 26.30 48.00 -1.57
CA ARG A 35 26.45 48.40 -2.98
C ARG A 35 26.58 47.20 -3.91
N GLU A 36 27.28 46.16 -3.48
CA GLU A 36 27.39 44.91 -4.25
C GLU A 36 26.04 44.20 -4.36
N VAL A 37 25.30 44.09 -3.25
CA VAL A 37 23.95 43.51 -3.22
C VAL A 37 22.97 44.34 -4.07
N GLU A 38 23.01 45.67 -4.00
CA GLU A 38 22.21 46.56 -4.86
C GLU A 38 22.53 46.33 -6.35
N SER A 39 23.81 46.21 -6.71
CA SER A 39 24.23 45.92 -8.09
C SER A 39 23.78 44.54 -8.57
N LEU A 40 23.87 43.51 -7.72
CA LEU A 40 23.39 42.16 -8.01
C LEU A 40 21.87 42.13 -8.16
N LEU A 41 21.13 42.87 -7.32
CA LEU A 41 19.68 43.00 -7.41
C LEU A 41 19.27 43.67 -8.72
N ASP A 42 19.95 44.74 -9.13
CA ASP A 42 19.69 45.41 -10.40
C ASP A 42 20.02 44.52 -11.61
N LEU A 43 21.08 43.72 -11.52
CA LEU A 43 21.39 42.71 -12.53
C LEU A 43 20.28 41.65 -12.60
N ALA A 44 19.84 41.12 -11.46
CA ALA A 44 18.78 40.12 -11.38
C ALA A 44 17.46 40.67 -11.95
N ARG A 45 17.10 41.92 -11.64
CA ARG A 45 15.92 42.60 -12.21
C ARG A 45 16.02 42.73 -13.72
N ARG A 46 17.16 43.20 -14.24
CA ARG A 46 17.37 43.28 -15.70
C ARG A 46 17.22 41.92 -16.37
N VAL A 47 17.76 40.86 -15.78
CA VAL A 47 17.62 39.50 -16.32
C VAL A 47 16.18 39.00 -16.24
N TYR A 48 15.48 39.27 -15.12
CA TYR A 48 14.07 38.93 -14.96
C TYR A 48 13.18 39.63 -15.99
N ASP A 49 13.41 40.91 -16.23
CA ASP A 49 12.65 41.75 -17.17
C ASP A 49 12.84 41.33 -18.64
N LEU A 50 13.96 40.69 -18.97
CA LEU A 50 14.16 40.10 -20.31
C LEU A 50 13.15 38.96 -20.58
N GLY A 51 12.61 38.31 -19.54
CA GLY A 51 11.56 37.29 -19.65
C GLY A 51 11.99 35.98 -20.33
N GLU A 52 13.26 35.88 -20.74
CA GLU A 52 13.88 34.70 -21.33
C GLU A 52 14.36 33.76 -20.23
N GLU A 53 13.72 32.58 -20.12
CA GLU A 53 14.21 31.54 -19.22
C GLU A 53 14.48 30.23 -19.95
N SER A 54 15.74 29.79 -19.85
CA SER A 54 16.28 28.67 -20.62
C SER A 54 15.70 27.33 -20.16
N LYS A 55 15.57 27.09 -18.85
CA LYS A 55 14.95 25.85 -18.35
C LYS A 55 13.48 25.79 -18.68
N PHE A 56 12.75 26.89 -18.54
CA PHE A 56 11.32 26.94 -18.90
C PHE A 56 11.10 26.69 -20.39
N SER A 57 11.97 27.22 -21.25
CA SER A 57 11.94 26.95 -22.69
C SER A 57 12.14 25.46 -22.97
N ARG A 58 13.10 24.80 -22.30
CA ARG A 58 13.31 23.34 -22.41
C ARG A 58 12.16 22.52 -21.84
N LEU A 59 11.58 22.92 -20.72
CA LEU A 59 10.36 22.30 -20.19
C LEU A 59 9.24 22.34 -21.23
N THR A 60 9.06 23.50 -21.88
CA THR A 60 8.04 23.69 -22.91
C THR A 60 8.28 22.77 -24.11
N GLU A 61 9.53 22.56 -24.52
CA GLU A 61 9.87 21.59 -25.57
C GLU A 61 9.48 20.15 -25.17
N VAL A 62 9.77 19.74 -23.94
CA VAL A 62 9.42 18.40 -23.41
C VAL A 62 7.91 18.20 -23.34
N LEU A 63 7.17 19.22 -22.91
CA LEU A 63 5.71 19.20 -22.84
C LEU A 63 5.05 19.19 -24.23
N ARG A 64 5.70 19.79 -25.24
CA ARG A 64 5.21 19.86 -26.62
C ARG A 64 5.68 18.71 -27.51
N ASP A 65 6.51 17.82 -26.99
CA ASP A 65 6.94 16.62 -27.69
C ASP A 65 5.70 15.84 -28.19
N PRO A 66 5.60 15.51 -29.48
CA PRO A 66 4.50 14.70 -30.01
C PRO A 66 4.31 13.38 -29.26
N GLN A 67 5.37 12.81 -28.67
CA GLN A 67 5.30 11.60 -27.84
C GLN A 67 4.70 11.85 -26.45
N SER A 68 4.63 13.11 -26.03
CA SER A 68 3.97 13.56 -24.79
C SER A 68 2.50 13.95 -25.02
N ARG A 69 1.99 13.86 -26.25
CA ARG A 69 0.64 14.27 -26.60
C ARG A 69 -0.36 13.29 -25.98
N ASP A 70 -1.30 13.81 -25.20
CA ASP A 70 -2.31 13.06 -24.41
C ASP A 70 -1.75 12.24 -23.23
N GLU A 71 -0.44 12.32 -22.98
CA GLU A 71 0.22 11.68 -21.85
C GLU A 71 0.27 12.59 -20.64
N LYS A 72 0.28 11.97 -19.45
CA LYS A 72 0.43 12.68 -18.18
C LYS A 72 1.91 12.92 -17.90
N ILE A 73 2.23 14.13 -17.46
CA ILE A 73 3.59 14.52 -17.10
C ILE A 73 3.61 15.10 -15.69
N ILE A 74 4.60 14.68 -14.91
CA ILE A 74 4.87 15.24 -13.59
C ILE A 74 6.10 16.13 -13.69
N VAL A 75 6.02 17.34 -13.17
CA VAL A 75 7.12 18.29 -13.03
C VAL A 75 7.41 18.46 -11.55
N PHE A 76 8.57 17.98 -11.10
CA PHE A 76 9.03 18.20 -9.75
C PHE A 76 9.91 19.45 -9.67
N THR A 77 9.72 20.20 -8.59
CA THR A 77 10.58 21.31 -8.19
C THR A 77 10.78 21.25 -6.68
N GLU A 78 11.85 21.81 -6.17
CA GLU A 78 12.13 21.86 -4.74
C GLU A 78 11.25 22.91 -4.07
N TYR A 79 11.23 24.12 -4.63
CA TYR A 79 10.64 25.29 -4.00
C TYR A 79 9.22 25.59 -4.46
N LYS A 80 8.37 26.00 -3.51
CA LYS A 80 6.99 26.42 -3.78
C LYS A 80 6.87 27.63 -4.70
N ASP A 81 7.80 28.58 -4.60
CA ASP A 81 7.80 29.78 -5.46
C ASP A 81 8.05 29.43 -6.92
N THR A 82 8.96 28.47 -7.18
CA THR A 82 9.20 27.92 -8.52
C THR A 82 7.96 27.19 -9.03
N LEU A 83 7.27 26.42 -8.19
CA LEU A 83 5.99 25.79 -8.55
C LEU A 83 4.97 26.84 -8.98
N ALA A 84 4.78 27.91 -8.19
CA ALA A 84 3.83 28.96 -8.50
C ALA A 84 4.19 29.70 -9.80
N PHE A 85 5.48 29.95 -10.04
CA PHE A 85 5.99 30.49 -11.29
C PHE A 85 5.67 29.58 -12.48
N LEU A 86 5.94 28.28 -12.37
CA LEU A 86 5.70 27.31 -13.43
C LEU A 86 4.22 27.22 -13.78
N VAL A 87 3.34 27.13 -12.78
CA VAL A 87 1.88 27.09 -12.99
C VAL A 87 1.44 28.33 -13.78
N ARG A 88 1.79 29.54 -13.33
CA ARG A 88 1.40 30.79 -14.02
C ARG A 88 1.90 30.84 -15.48
N ARG A 89 3.15 30.42 -15.72
CA ARG A 89 3.74 30.44 -17.07
C ARG A 89 3.11 29.39 -17.99
N LEU A 90 2.82 28.19 -17.46
CA LEU A 90 2.16 27.13 -18.22
C LEU A 90 0.70 27.48 -18.54
N GLU A 91 -0.01 28.13 -17.62
CA GLU A 91 -1.34 28.70 -17.89
C GLU A 91 -1.29 29.71 -19.04
N GLY A 92 -0.29 30.61 -19.04
CA GLY A 92 -0.06 31.57 -20.12
C GLY A 92 0.24 30.92 -21.49
N LEU A 93 0.62 29.64 -21.52
CA LEU A 93 0.82 28.86 -22.75
C LEU A 93 -0.43 28.11 -23.23
N GLY A 94 -1.57 28.30 -22.56
CA GLY A 94 -2.85 27.68 -22.92
C GLY A 94 -3.16 26.38 -22.19
N LEU A 95 -2.41 26.04 -21.14
CA LEU A 95 -2.69 24.89 -20.25
C LEU A 95 -3.60 25.27 -19.06
N THR A 96 -4.29 26.41 -19.13
CA THR A 96 -5.25 26.84 -18.10
C THR A 96 -6.29 25.76 -17.84
N GLY A 97 -6.48 25.39 -16.58
CA GLY A 97 -7.40 24.34 -16.17
C GLY A 97 -6.95 22.92 -16.53
N GLN A 98 -5.70 22.71 -16.91
CA GLN A 98 -5.11 21.40 -17.20
C GLN A 98 -3.88 21.08 -16.34
N ILE A 99 -3.64 21.88 -15.30
CA ILE A 99 -2.48 21.76 -14.41
C ILE A 99 -2.96 21.45 -13.00
N ALA A 100 -2.58 20.30 -12.49
CA ALA A 100 -2.68 19.99 -11.07
C ALA A 100 -1.45 20.52 -10.34
N GLN A 101 -1.61 20.91 -9.07
CA GLN A 101 -0.51 21.40 -8.25
C GLN A 101 -0.54 20.79 -6.86
N ILE A 102 0.63 20.39 -6.34
CA ILE A 102 0.76 19.79 -5.02
C ILE A 102 1.97 20.40 -4.29
N HIS A 103 1.75 20.94 -3.09
CA HIS A 103 2.83 21.46 -2.24
C HIS A 103 2.59 21.14 -0.76
N GLY A 104 3.64 21.22 0.06
CA GLY A 104 3.60 20.84 1.49
C GLY A 104 2.52 21.54 2.31
N GLY A 105 2.25 22.82 2.01
CA GLY A 105 1.20 23.60 2.69
C GLY A 105 -0.26 23.27 2.34
N MET A 106 -0.54 22.27 1.50
CA MET A 106 -1.93 21.86 1.17
C MET A 106 -2.49 20.89 2.20
N GLY A 107 -3.78 20.98 2.49
CA GLY A 107 -4.46 19.99 3.34
C GLY A 107 -4.58 18.61 2.66
N PHE A 108 -4.78 17.54 3.44
CA PHE A 108 -4.93 16.18 2.89
C PHE A 108 -6.04 16.09 1.82
N GLN A 109 -7.22 16.66 2.10
CA GLN A 109 -8.36 16.63 1.17
C GLN A 109 -8.08 17.40 -0.14
N GLU A 110 -7.36 18.51 -0.05
CA GLU A 110 -6.96 19.30 -1.24
C GLU A 110 -5.95 18.53 -2.09
N ARG A 111 -4.98 17.87 -1.45
CA ARG A 111 -4.02 17.00 -2.15
C ARG A 111 -4.72 15.86 -2.88
N ASP A 112 -5.64 15.16 -2.21
CA ASP A 112 -6.41 14.08 -2.81
C ASP A 112 -7.24 14.57 -4.00
N ALA A 113 -7.86 15.74 -3.88
CA ALA A 113 -8.61 16.35 -4.99
C ALA A 113 -7.71 16.68 -6.20
N GLN A 114 -6.49 17.16 -5.98
CA GLN A 114 -5.52 17.43 -7.05
C GLN A 114 -5.01 16.14 -7.71
N VAL A 115 -4.80 15.09 -6.93
CA VAL A 115 -4.42 13.76 -7.45
C VAL A 115 -5.55 13.18 -8.30
N GLU A 116 -6.80 13.25 -7.83
CA GLU A 116 -7.96 12.79 -8.60
C GLU A 116 -8.18 13.63 -9.87
N PHE A 117 -7.99 14.95 -9.79
CA PHE A 117 -8.00 15.83 -10.95
C PHE A 117 -6.92 15.46 -11.98
N PHE A 118 -5.71 15.14 -11.51
CA PHE A 118 -4.62 14.66 -12.36
C PHE A 118 -4.86 13.24 -12.87
N ARG A 119 -5.60 12.39 -12.16
CA ARG A 119 -5.90 11.03 -12.59
C ARG A 119 -6.93 10.98 -13.73
N LYS A 120 -7.92 11.88 -13.72
CA LYS A 120 -8.94 11.98 -14.77
C LYS A 120 -8.33 12.17 -16.16
N ALA A 121 -8.96 11.58 -17.18
CA ALA A 121 -8.52 11.75 -18.56
C ALA A 121 -8.69 13.22 -19.02
N ALA A 122 -7.82 13.71 -19.89
CA ALA A 122 -7.91 15.08 -20.42
C ALA A 122 -9.26 15.32 -21.13
N ALA A 123 -9.77 14.32 -21.84
CA ALA A 123 -11.09 14.34 -22.49
C ALA A 123 -12.27 14.50 -21.50
N GLU A 124 -12.07 14.15 -20.23
CA GLU A 124 -13.05 14.30 -19.14
C GLU A 124 -12.82 15.58 -18.32
N GLY A 125 -11.94 16.47 -18.80
CA GLY A 125 -11.54 17.69 -18.10
C GLY A 125 -10.54 17.45 -16.98
N GLY A 126 -9.74 16.39 -17.05
CA GLY A 126 -8.63 16.14 -16.12
C GLY A 126 -7.34 16.88 -16.49
N ALA A 127 -6.42 17.00 -15.54
CA ALA A 127 -5.12 17.62 -15.78
C ALA A 127 -4.18 16.71 -16.59
N THR A 128 -3.37 17.34 -17.44
CA THR A 128 -2.31 16.70 -18.25
C THR A 128 -0.93 16.90 -17.63
N CYS A 129 -0.77 17.95 -16.81
CA CYS A 129 0.47 18.25 -16.09
C CYS A 129 0.22 18.30 -14.58
N LEU A 130 1.11 17.72 -13.79
CA LEU A 130 1.17 17.90 -12.35
C LEU A 130 2.47 18.62 -12.00
N VAL A 131 2.40 19.77 -11.32
CA VAL A 131 3.58 20.42 -10.74
C VAL A 131 3.60 20.16 -9.24
N SER A 132 4.65 19.53 -8.72
CA SER A 132 4.73 19.13 -7.31
C SER A 132 6.02 19.56 -6.66
N THR A 133 5.95 20.00 -5.39
CA THR A 133 7.13 20.03 -4.52
C THR A 133 7.41 18.67 -3.90
N ASP A 134 8.64 18.43 -3.45
CA ASP A 134 9.02 17.19 -2.76
C ASP A 134 8.15 16.94 -1.51
N ALA A 135 8.05 17.95 -0.64
CA ALA A 135 7.26 17.88 0.60
C ALA A 135 5.76 17.68 0.35
N GLY A 136 5.25 18.12 -0.81
CA GLY A 136 3.85 17.92 -1.19
C GLY A 136 3.57 16.53 -1.79
N GLY A 137 4.54 15.98 -2.53
CA GLY A 137 4.39 14.74 -3.30
C GLY A 137 4.70 13.46 -2.50
N GLU A 138 5.21 13.59 -1.28
CA GLU A 138 5.50 12.45 -0.41
C GLU A 138 4.24 11.63 -0.09
N GLY A 139 4.39 10.31 -0.13
CA GLY A 139 3.30 9.36 0.13
C GLY A 139 2.30 9.17 -1.01
N ILE A 140 2.32 10.00 -2.05
CA ILE A 140 1.36 9.91 -3.16
C ILE A 140 1.73 8.80 -4.14
N ASN A 141 0.72 8.06 -4.62
CA ASN A 141 0.88 7.06 -5.66
C ASN A 141 0.60 7.64 -7.05
N LEU A 142 1.65 7.78 -7.86
CA LEU A 142 1.60 8.36 -9.21
C LEU A 142 1.93 7.33 -10.30
N GLN A 143 1.80 6.03 -10.00
CA GLN A 143 2.06 4.91 -10.93
C GLN A 143 1.30 4.99 -12.26
N PHE A 144 0.19 5.73 -12.35
CA PHE A 144 -0.55 5.94 -13.60
C PHE A 144 0.16 6.92 -14.56
N CYS A 145 1.30 7.47 -14.16
CA CYS A 145 2.14 8.35 -14.97
C CYS A 145 3.52 7.70 -15.15
N TRP A 146 4.09 7.84 -16.34
CA TRP A 146 5.38 7.25 -16.71
C TRP A 146 6.40 8.28 -17.22
N ARG A 147 6.03 9.56 -17.26
CA ARG A 147 6.90 10.67 -17.66
C ARG A 147 7.09 11.67 -16.51
N MET A 148 8.34 11.94 -16.16
CA MET A 148 8.70 12.85 -15.08
C MET A 148 9.79 13.81 -15.53
N VAL A 149 9.63 15.07 -15.17
CA VAL A 149 10.60 16.15 -15.37
C VAL A 149 11.03 16.68 -14.02
N ASN A 150 12.33 16.64 -13.74
CA ASN A 150 12.92 17.37 -12.63
C ASN A 150 13.36 18.75 -13.12
N TYR A 151 12.64 19.79 -12.70
CA TYR A 151 12.96 21.18 -13.06
C TYR A 151 14.23 21.67 -12.35
N ASP A 152 14.41 21.21 -11.12
CA ASP A 152 15.61 21.28 -10.31
C ASP A 152 15.98 19.87 -9.80
N ILE A 153 17.26 19.69 -9.51
CA ILE A 153 17.79 18.44 -8.98
C ILE A 153 18.03 18.66 -7.50
N PRO A 154 17.41 17.87 -6.61
CA PRO A 154 17.57 18.05 -5.18
C PRO A 154 19.03 17.77 -4.78
N TRP A 155 19.53 18.53 -3.81
CA TRP A 155 20.88 18.35 -3.27
C TRP A 155 21.06 17.01 -2.54
N ASN A 156 19.96 16.37 -2.14
CA ASN A 156 19.97 15.02 -1.58
C ASN A 156 19.59 13.98 -2.65
N PRO A 157 20.51 13.11 -3.08
CA PRO A 157 20.24 12.04 -4.05
C PRO A 157 19.13 11.09 -3.64
N ALA A 158 18.92 10.87 -2.34
CA ALA A 158 17.81 10.05 -1.84
C ALA A 158 16.45 10.65 -2.24
N ARG A 159 16.33 11.99 -2.30
CA ARG A 159 15.10 12.64 -2.78
C ARG A 159 14.86 12.35 -4.27
N LEU A 160 15.92 12.33 -5.09
CA LEU A 160 15.80 11.96 -6.51
C LEU A 160 15.33 10.52 -6.68
N GLU A 161 15.88 9.59 -5.89
CA GLU A 161 15.43 8.19 -5.86
C GLU A 161 13.97 8.07 -5.40
N GLN A 162 13.58 8.82 -4.37
CA GLN A 162 12.21 8.86 -3.88
C GLN A 162 11.22 9.41 -4.91
N ARG A 163 11.60 10.43 -5.70
CA ARG A 163 10.80 10.96 -6.82
C ARG A 163 10.56 9.86 -7.87
N LEU A 164 11.61 9.16 -8.28
CA LEU A 164 11.50 8.02 -9.20
C LEU A 164 10.62 6.91 -8.62
N GLY A 165 10.79 6.61 -7.34
CA GLY A 165 9.98 5.63 -6.62
C GLY A 165 8.50 5.98 -6.54
N ARG A 166 8.02 7.16 -6.97
CA ARG A 166 6.59 7.49 -7.08
C ARG A 166 5.93 6.95 -8.34
N ILE A 167 6.71 6.79 -9.41
CA ILE A 167 6.24 6.38 -10.74
C ILE A 167 6.73 4.98 -11.12
N HIS A 168 7.96 4.64 -10.73
CA HIS A 168 8.61 3.37 -11.06
C HIS A 168 8.44 2.39 -9.89
N ARG A 169 7.28 1.74 -9.85
CA ARG A 169 6.89 0.74 -8.84
C ARG A 169 6.33 -0.51 -9.50
N TYR A 170 6.22 -1.60 -8.74
CA TYR A 170 5.53 -2.80 -9.20
C TYR A 170 4.10 -2.49 -9.66
N GLY A 171 3.73 -2.93 -10.87
CA GLY A 171 2.44 -2.62 -11.49
C GLY A 171 2.46 -1.43 -12.45
N GLN A 172 3.60 -0.79 -12.70
CA GLN A 172 3.77 0.15 -13.81
C GLN A 172 3.60 -0.58 -15.15
N GLU A 173 2.69 -0.10 -15.99
CA GLU A 173 2.34 -0.72 -17.27
C GLU A 173 3.22 -0.23 -18.43
N HIS A 174 3.87 0.94 -18.26
CA HIS A 174 4.76 1.53 -19.26
C HIS A 174 6.24 1.26 -18.95
N ASP A 175 6.94 0.63 -19.89
CA ASP A 175 8.39 0.39 -19.87
C ASP A 175 8.97 0.81 -21.23
N PRO A 176 9.86 1.83 -21.31
CA PRO A 176 10.55 2.49 -20.21
C PRO A 176 9.78 3.68 -19.58
N VAL A 177 9.99 3.87 -18.27
CA VAL A 177 9.69 5.14 -17.59
C VAL A 177 10.69 6.21 -18.05
N VAL A 178 10.19 7.40 -18.38
CA VAL A 178 11.00 8.51 -18.90
C VAL A 178 11.23 9.56 -17.83
N ILE A 179 12.51 9.83 -17.54
CA ILE A 179 12.94 10.86 -16.59
C ILE A 179 13.75 11.92 -17.35
N VAL A 180 13.36 13.18 -17.23
CA VAL A 180 14.07 14.31 -17.83
C VAL A 180 14.60 15.21 -16.70
N ASN A 181 15.92 15.39 -16.65
CA ASN A 181 16.59 16.24 -15.66
C ASN A 181 17.02 17.56 -16.33
N LEU A 182 16.46 18.69 -15.90
CA LEU A 182 16.83 20.00 -16.46
C LEU A 182 18.02 20.60 -15.72
N VAL A 183 19.18 20.66 -16.38
CA VAL A 183 20.43 21.16 -15.81
C VAL A 183 20.98 22.33 -16.61
N ALA A 184 21.33 23.42 -15.93
CA ALA A 184 21.95 24.60 -16.53
C ALA A 184 23.46 24.36 -16.76
N GLY A 185 23.83 23.53 -17.73
CA GLY A 185 25.21 23.05 -17.92
C GLY A 185 26.30 24.10 -18.21
N LYS A 186 25.94 25.37 -18.43
CA LYS A 186 26.90 26.49 -18.56
C LYS A 186 27.31 27.12 -17.22
N THR A 187 26.60 26.79 -16.14
CA THR A 187 26.92 27.20 -14.76
C THR A 187 27.95 26.25 -14.14
N ARG A 188 28.64 26.66 -13.06
CA ARG A 188 29.66 25.81 -12.42
C ARG A 188 28.99 24.61 -11.74
N GLU A 189 27.94 24.87 -11.00
CA GLU A 189 27.05 23.92 -10.33
C GLU A 189 26.44 22.95 -11.35
N GLY A 190 25.93 23.50 -12.46
CA GLY A 190 25.35 22.70 -13.54
C GLY A 190 26.34 21.79 -14.25
N ARG A 191 27.64 22.14 -14.31
CA ARG A 191 28.68 21.22 -14.82
C ARG A 191 28.85 20.04 -13.89
N VAL A 192 28.91 20.25 -12.58
CA VAL A 192 29.05 19.18 -11.59
C VAL A 192 27.83 18.24 -11.62
N LEU A 193 26.61 18.80 -11.63
CA LEU A 193 25.37 18.02 -11.76
C LEU A 193 25.32 17.23 -13.08
N LYS A 194 25.75 17.84 -14.18
CA LYS A 194 25.79 17.17 -15.48
C LYS A 194 26.75 15.99 -15.46
N THR A 195 27.97 16.16 -14.94
CA THR A 195 28.97 15.08 -14.80
C THR A 195 28.42 13.93 -13.96
N LEU A 196 27.75 14.23 -12.84
CA LEU A 196 27.10 13.24 -11.98
C LEU A 196 26.05 12.41 -12.74
N LEU A 197 25.11 13.07 -13.41
CA LEU A 197 24.02 12.39 -14.13
C LEU A 197 24.55 11.59 -15.32
N GLU A 198 25.51 12.12 -16.08
CA GLU A 198 26.15 11.40 -17.20
C GLU A 198 26.92 10.17 -16.70
N LYS A 199 27.56 10.27 -15.53
CA LYS A 199 28.25 9.14 -14.91
C LYS A 199 27.27 8.04 -14.49
N LEU A 200 26.17 8.38 -13.84
CA LEU A 200 25.11 7.43 -13.47
C LEU A 200 24.53 6.74 -14.71
N GLU A 201 24.26 7.52 -15.77
CA GLU A 201 23.73 7.00 -17.04
C GLU A 201 24.71 6.04 -17.74
N ARG A 202 26.01 6.36 -17.74
CA ARG A 202 27.04 5.45 -18.28
C ARG A 202 27.04 4.11 -17.54
N ILE A 203 27.03 4.15 -16.21
CA ILE A 203 27.05 2.92 -15.41
C ILE A 203 25.75 2.13 -15.60
N ARG A 204 24.60 2.79 -15.73
CA ARG A 204 23.33 2.15 -16.10
C ARG A 204 23.44 1.34 -17.39
N ARG A 205 24.05 1.91 -18.43
CA ARG A 205 24.28 1.21 -19.71
C ARG A 205 25.25 0.04 -19.58
N GLU A 206 26.34 0.22 -18.84
CA GLU A 206 27.35 -0.83 -18.64
C GLU A 206 26.86 -2.02 -17.81
N MET A 207 25.86 -1.80 -16.94
CA MET A 207 25.23 -2.84 -16.12
C MET A 207 23.96 -3.42 -16.74
N GLY A 208 23.39 -2.79 -17.78
CA GLY A 208 22.18 -3.24 -18.45
C GLY A 208 20.96 -3.35 -17.52
N SER A 209 20.86 -2.49 -16.51
CA SER A 209 19.82 -2.59 -15.47
C SER A 209 19.37 -1.21 -15.01
N ASP A 210 18.08 -0.91 -15.08
CA ASP A 210 17.52 0.37 -14.62
C ASP A 210 17.58 0.56 -13.10
N LYS A 211 17.85 -0.51 -12.35
CA LYS A 211 18.03 -0.49 -10.89
C LYS A 211 19.29 0.26 -10.42
N VAL A 212 19.96 1.02 -11.27
CA VAL A 212 21.08 1.89 -10.83
C VAL A 212 20.54 3.04 -10.02
N PHE A 213 19.34 3.52 -10.38
CA PHE A 213 18.69 4.58 -9.65
C PHE A 213 18.19 4.13 -8.27
N ASP A 214 17.88 2.85 -8.09
CA ASP A 214 17.50 2.23 -6.79
C ASP A 214 18.66 2.12 -5.78
N VAL A 215 19.88 2.45 -6.20
CA VAL A 215 21.07 2.47 -5.34
C VAL A 215 21.69 3.87 -5.27
N VAL A 216 21.08 4.88 -5.89
CA VAL A 216 21.59 6.25 -5.90
C VAL A 216 21.67 6.79 -4.47
N GLY A 217 20.63 6.68 -3.65
CA GLY A 217 20.68 7.13 -2.26
C GLY A 217 21.83 6.52 -1.46
N ARG A 218 22.17 5.24 -1.75
CA ARG A 218 23.25 4.49 -1.07
C ARG A 218 24.65 4.78 -1.61
N LEU A 219 24.78 5.01 -2.92
CA LEU A 219 26.04 5.44 -3.53
C LEU A 219 26.50 6.78 -2.98
N PHE A 220 25.54 7.62 -2.62
CA PHE A 220 25.78 8.93 -2.05
C PHE A 220 25.53 8.98 -0.54
N GLU A 221 25.46 7.82 0.13
CA GLU A 221 25.36 7.76 1.58
C GLU A 221 26.68 8.31 2.17
N GLY A 222 26.63 9.49 2.78
CA GLY A 222 27.80 10.25 3.21
C GLY A 222 28.42 11.16 2.15
N MET A 223 27.77 11.34 0.99
CA MET A 223 28.09 12.37 0.00
C MET A 223 26.96 13.39 -0.08
N SER A 224 27.22 14.62 0.36
CA SER A 224 26.28 15.70 0.14
C SER A 224 26.56 16.35 -1.22
N ILE A 225 25.60 16.35 -2.16
CA ILE A 225 25.78 17.13 -3.41
C ILE A 225 26.05 18.59 -3.04
N LYS A 226 25.47 19.09 -1.94
CA LYS A 226 25.72 20.42 -1.40
C LYS A 226 27.21 20.71 -1.20
N GLU A 227 28.01 19.77 -0.67
CA GLU A 227 29.45 19.97 -0.46
C GLU A 227 30.20 20.12 -1.78
N TYR A 228 29.88 19.29 -2.77
CA TYR A 228 30.44 19.41 -4.12
C TYR A 228 30.09 20.72 -4.80
N MET A 229 28.93 21.28 -4.47
CA MET A 229 28.42 22.51 -5.04
C MET A 229 29.04 23.72 -4.36
N GLN A 230 29.27 23.65 -3.04
CA GLN A 230 30.10 24.61 -2.31
C GLN A 230 31.55 24.61 -2.82
N GLN A 231 32.11 23.44 -3.16
CA GLN A 231 33.43 23.37 -3.80
C GLN A 231 33.43 23.99 -5.21
N ALA A 232 32.33 23.87 -5.94
CA ALA A 232 32.17 24.42 -7.29
C ALA A 232 32.09 25.96 -7.36
N LEU A 233 32.15 26.66 -6.23
CA LEU A 233 32.21 28.13 -6.19
C LEU A 233 33.42 28.69 -6.98
N THR A 234 34.50 27.92 -7.15
CA THR A 234 35.66 28.29 -7.97
C THR A 234 35.83 27.37 -9.18
N GLU A 235 36.49 27.84 -10.23
CA GLU A 235 36.80 27.01 -11.41
C GLU A 235 37.72 25.82 -11.06
N TYR A 236 38.63 26.02 -10.11
CA TYR A 236 39.49 24.96 -9.59
C TYR A 236 38.67 23.90 -8.84
N GLY A 237 37.83 24.33 -7.90
CA GLY A 237 36.98 23.41 -7.14
C GLY A 237 35.91 22.71 -7.98
N THR A 238 35.45 23.34 -9.07
CA THR A 238 34.58 22.67 -10.07
C THR A 238 35.27 21.47 -10.70
N ARG A 239 36.56 21.59 -11.07
CA ARG A 239 37.32 20.49 -11.66
C ARG A 239 37.57 19.37 -10.66
N GLU A 240 37.93 19.73 -9.43
CA GLU A 240 38.17 18.78 -8.34
C GLU A 240 36.89 17.99 -7.99
N ALA A 241 35.74 18.67 -7.90
CA ALA A 241 34.44 18.05 -7.69
C ALA A 241 34.11 17.04 -8.79
N CYS A 242 34.29 17.41 -10.06
CA CYS A 242 34.07 16.49 -11.19
C CYS A 242 34.97 15.25 -11.12
N GLN A 243 36.27 15.42 -10.83
CA GLN A 243 37.21 14.31 -10.71
C GLN A 243 36.87 13.37 -9.54
N SER A 244 36.46 13.94 -8.41
CA SER A 244 36.02 13.18 -7.24
C SER A 244 34.79 12.31 -7.55
N ILE A 245 33.79 12.88 -8.24
CA ILE A 245 32.60 12.16 -8.70
C ILE A 245 32.99 11.04 -9.67
N GLU A 246 33.91 11.30 -10.61
CA GLU A 246 34.35 10.29 -11.57
C GLU A 246 35.06 9.10 -10.91
N GLY A 247 35.85 9.34 -9.86
CA GLY A 247 36.59 8.33 -9.11
C GLY A 247 35.77 7.57 -8.07
N ARG A 248 34.71 8.17 -7.50
CA ARG A 248 33.84 7.54 -6.49
C ARG A 248 32.65 6.76 -7.04
N LEU A 249 32.35 6.90 -8.33
CA LEU A 249 31.25 6.18 -8.98
C LEU A 249 31.83 5.13 -9.92
N THR A 250 32.45 4.07 -9.40
CA THR A 250 32.92 2.97 -10.26
C THR A 250 31.88 1.85 -10.37
N LYS A 251 31.97 1.07 -11.45
CA LYS A 251 31.09 -0.08 -11.66
C LYS A 251 31.23 -1.09 -10.52
N GLU A 252 32.46 -1.31 -10.05
CA GLU A 252 32.79 -2.24 -8.98
C GLU A 252 32.14 -1.84 -7.65
N GLN A 253 32.07 -0.54 -7.33
CA GLN A 253 31.41 -0.06 -6.11
C GLN A 253 29.89 -0.28 -6.16
N ILE A 254 29.28 -0.07 -7.32
CA ILE A 254 27.85 -0.30 -7.50
C ILE A 254 27.52 -1.79 -7.44
N GLU A 255 28.36 -2.63 -8.07
CA GLU A 255 28.24 -4.09 -7.95
C GLU A 255 28.44 -4.55 -6.49
N ALA A 256 29.40 -3.98 -5.76
CA ALA A 256 29.63 -4.29 -4.34
C ALA A 256 28.43 -3.91 -3.45
N ILE A 257 27.81 -2.74 -3.67
CA ILE A 257 26.59 -2.34 -2.95
C ILE A 257 25.44 -3.31 -3.26
N ARG A 258 25.27 -3.68 -4.54
CA ARG A 258 24.26 -4.66 -4.95
C ARG A 258 24.52 -6.04 -4.37
N GLU A 259 25.76 -6.51 -4.32
CA GLU A 259 26.11 -7.79 -3.69
C GLU A 259 25.84 -7.76 -2.19
N ARG A 260 26.16 -6.64 -1.52
CA ARG A 260 25.85 -6.44 -0.11
C ARG A 260 24.34 -6.49 0.13
N GLU A 261 23.54 -5.84 -0.71
CA GLU A 261 22.08 -5.95 -0.68
C GLU A 261 21.61 -7.37 -0.92
N ARG A 262 22.21 -8.07 -1.87
CA ARG A 262 21.87 -9.46 -2.16
C ARG A 262 22.12 -10.38 -0.96
N ARG A 263 23.14 -10.07 -0.15
CA ARG A 263 23.43 -10.80 1.09
C ARG A 263 22.49 -10.41 2.23
N LEU A 264 22.18 -9.12 2.38
CA LEU A 264 21.33 -8.61 3.47
C LEU A 264 19.84 -8.90 3.26
N PHE A 265 19.36 -8.76 2.03
CA PHE A 265 17.93 -8.80 1.68
C PHE A 265 17.59 -9.97 0.74
N GLY A 266 18.55 -10.84 0.43
CA GLY A 266 18.37 -11.95 -0.51
C GLY A 266 18.44 -11.52 -1.98
N GLY A 267 18.25 -12.48 -2.89
CA GLY A 267 18.40 -12.28 -4.35
C GLY A 267 17.42 -11.29 -4.99
N GLY A 268 16.42 -10.83 -4.24
CA GLY A 268 15.20 -10.26 -4.78
C GLY A 268 14.42 -11.34 -5.52
N GLY A 269 13.29 -11.75 -4.94
CA GLY A 269 12.48 -12.84 -5.48
C GLY A 269 12.32 -14.04 -4.55
N ASP A 270 12.66 -13.96 -3.27
CA ASP A 270 12.31 -15.01 -2.29
C ASP A 270 10.79 -15.16 -2.13
N VAL A 271 10.04 -14.11 -2.49
CA VAL A 271 8.58 -14.16 -2.61
C VAL A 271 8.14 -14.78 -3.95
N ARG A 272 8.98 -14.91 -5.00
CA ARG A 272 8.56 -15.54 -6.29
C ARG A 272 8.26 -17.04 -6.18
N PRO A 273 9.07 -17.86 -5.47
CA PRO A 273 8.72 -19.25 -5.19
C PRO A 273 7.48 -19.38 -4.31
N GLU A 274 7.32 -18.47 -3.33
CA GLU A 274 6.18 -18.41 -2.42
C GLU A 274 4.94 -17.79 -3.09
N LEU A 275 5.09 -16.98 -4.16
CA LEU A 275 4.02 -16.19 -4.78
C LEU A 275 2.89 -17.06 -5.31
N PRO A 276 3.12 -18.21 -5.97
CA PRO A 276 2.06 -19.15 -6.31
C PRO A 276 1.34 -19.69 -5.08
N ARG A 277 2.04 -19.98 -3.98
CA ARG A 277 1.44 -20.45 -2.72
C ARG A 277 0.65 -19.35 -2.01
N LEU A 278 1.20 -18.14 -1.93
CA LEU A 278 0.58 -16.95 -1.35
C LEU A 278 -0.60 -16.47 -2.20
N ARG A 279 -0.48 -16.48 -3.54
CA ARG A 279 -1.61 -16.22 -4.45
C ARG A 279 -2.65 -17.31 -4.34
N SER A 280 -2.26 -18.59 -4.28
CA SER A 280 -3.22 -19.67 -4.02
C SER A 280 -3.84 -19.52 -2.64
N GLY A 281 -3.12 -19.02 -1.64
CA GLY A 281 -3.62 -18.72 -0.29
C GLY A 281 -4.61 -17.57 -0.30
N ILE A 282 -4.28 -16.46 -0.95
CA ILE A 282 -5.15 -15.29 -1.15
C ILE A 282 -6.34 -15.65 -2.02
N GLU A 283 -6.16 -16.40 -3.10
CA GLU A 283 -7.23 -16.90 -3.96
C GLU A 283 -8.10 -17.86 -3.18
N GLN A 284 -7.53 -18.79 -2.40
CA GLN A 284 -8.30 -19.64 -1.49
C GLN A 284 -8.99 -18.82 -0.42
N GLU A 285 -8.41 -17.78 0.14
CA GLU A 285 -9.06 -16.87 1.09
C GLU A 285 -10.18 -16.07 0.40
N ILE A 286 -10.00 -15.65 -0.84
CA ILE A 286 -11.02 -15.00 -1.68
C ILE A 286 -12.09 -16.01 -2.11
N TYR A 287 -11.76 -17.29 -2.27
CA TYR A 287 -12.68 -18.38 -2.58
C TYR A 287 -13.43 -18.85 -1.32
N ARG A 288 -12.76 -18.77 -0.15
CA ARG A 288 -13.28 -19.02 1.20
C ARG A 288 -14.06 -17.83 1.75
N ARG A 289 -13.86 -16.61 1.22
CA ARG A 289 -14.88 -15.56 1.24
C ARG A 289 -16.05 -16.15 0.48
N LEU A 290 -16.96 -16.73 1.24
CA LEU A 290 -18.17 -17.40 0.77
C LEU A 290 -18.69 -16.73 -0.49
N LEU A 291 -18.75 -17.48 -1.61
CA LEU A 291 -19.35 -17.01 -2.85
C LEU A 291 -20.65 -16.25 -2.54
N PRO A 292 -20.96 -15.14 -3.24
CA PRO A 292 -22.16 -14.34 -3.00
C PRO A 292 -23.45 -15.14 -2.78
N GLY A 293 -23.59 -16.29 -3.45
CA GLY A 293 -24.71 -17.22 -3.28
C GLY A 293 -24.86 -17.81 -1.88
N TYR A 294 -23.75 -18.09 -1.17
CA TYR A 294 -23.81 -18.59 0.21
C TYR A 294 -24.19 -17.49 1.19
N VAL A 295 -23.62 -16.29 1.06
CA VAL A 295 -23.99 -15.12 1.87
C VAL A 295 -25.47 -14.80 1.66
N ARG A 296 -25.92 -14.79 0.40
CA ARG A 296 -27.34 -14.67 0.03
C ARG A 296 -28.21 -15.69 0.74
N ARG A 297 -27.91 -16.99 0.59
CA ARG A 297 -28.70 -18.08 1.17
C ARG A 297 -28.70 -18.03 2.71
N PHE A 298 -27.59 -17.61 3.31
CA PHE A 298 -27.48 -17.42 4.75
C PHE A 298 -28.40 -16.31 5.24
N ILE A 299 -28.38 -15.13 4.59
CA ILE A 299 -29.25 -14.00 4.92
C ILE A 299 -30.71 -14.35 4.66
N GLU A 300 -31.01 -14.94 3.51
CA GLU A 300 -32.36 -15.36 3.09
C GLU A 300 -33.03 -16.30 4.11
N ARG A 301 -32.27 -17.27 4.63
CA ARG A 301 -32.77 -18.23 5.63
C ARG A 301 -32.69 -17.69 7.05
N GLY A 302 -31.67 -16.89 7.36
CA GLY A 302 -31.39 -16.39 8.71
C GLY A 302 -32.26 -15.21 9.12
N ALA A 303 -32.53 -14.27 8.21
CA ALA A 303 -33.25 -13.04 8.53
C ALA A 303 -34.65 -13.31 9.12
N PRO A 304 -35.49 -14.19 8.56
CA PRO A 304 -36.79 -14.51 9.13
C PRO A 304 -36.70 -15.10 10.55
N LEU A 305 -35.65 -15.87 10.85
CA LEU A 305 -35.45 -16.51 12.15
C LEU A 305 -35.19 -15.50 13.28
N VAL A 306 -34.63 -14.34 12.95
CA VAL A 306 -34.41 -13.24 13.91
C VAL A 306 -35.55 -12.21 13.92
N GLY A 307 -36.50 -12.33 13.00
CA GLY A 307 -37.64 -11.42 12.84
C GLY A 307 -37.37 -10.27 11.87
N LEU A 308 -36.48 -10.47 10.90
CA LEU A 308 -36.17 -9.54 9.82
C LEU A 308 -36.72 -10.08 8.50
N GLY A 309 -37.34 -9.18 7.72
CA GLY A 309 -37.78 -9.41 6.35
C GLY A 309 -36.78 -8.81 5.38
N LEU A 310 -36.78 -9.34 4.16
CA LEU A 310 -35.96 -8.85 3.07
C LEU A 310 -36.88 -8.17 2.06
N ASP A 311 -36.58 -6.92 1.72
CA ASP A 311 -37.33 -6.16 0.71
C ASP A 311 -36.40 -5.81 -0.46
N GLY A 312 -36.86 -6.02 -1.69
CA GLY A 312 -36.05 -5.90 -2.92
C GLY A 312 -35.44 -7.22 -3.42
N ALA A 313 -34.48 -7.10 -4.33
CA ALA A 313 -33.90 -8.23 -5.04
C ALA A 313 -32.50 -8.59 -4.49
N LEU A 314 -32.35 -9.79 -3.94
CA LEU A 314 -31.07 -10.32 -3.45
C LEU A 314 -29.98 -10.44 -4.54
N GLU A 315 -30.36 -10.37 -5.82
CA GLU A 315 -29.47 -10.37 -6.99
C GLU A 315 -28.92 -8.98 -7.32
N GLY A 316 -29.50 -7.93 -6.75
CA GLY A 316 -29.07 -6.55 -6.90
C GLY A 316 -28.95 -5.89 -5.54
N THR A 317 -29.91 -5.01 -5.23
CA THR A 317 -29.97 -4.28 -3.96
C THR A 317 -31.24 -4.65 -3.20
N PHE A 318 -31.12 -4.80 -1.88
CA PHE A 318 -32.22 -5.12 -0.97
C PHE A 318 -32.04 -4.38 0.36
N SER A 319 -33.09 -4.34 1.19
CA SER A 319 -33.08 -3.77 2.53
C SER A 319 -33.56 -4.77 3.58
N LEU A 320 -33.19 -4.54 4.85
CA LEU A 320 -33.68 -5.30 5.99
C LEU A 320 -34.84 -4.56 6.66
N ARG A 321 -36.01 -5.21 6.74
CA ARG A 321 -37.20 -4.63 7.37
C ARG A 321 -37.55 -5.39 8.66
N PRO A 322 -37.83 -4.73 9.79
CA PRO A 322 -38.28 -5.41 10.99
C PRO A 322 -39.69 -6.01 10.78
N LEU A 323 -39.84 -7.31 11.03
CA LEU A 323 -41.16 -7.99 11.04
C LEU A 323 -41.86 -7.87 12.39
N ARG A 324 -41.11 -7.52 13.44
CA ARG A 324 -41.61 -7.27 14.79
C ARG A 324 -40.85 -6.08 15.41
N PRO A 325 -41.46 -5.37 16.38
CA PRO A 325 -40.79 -4.28 17.08
C PRO A 325 -39.45 -4.73 17.71
N GLY A 326 -38.42 -3.89 17.58
CA GLY A 326 -37.09 -4.14 18.15
C GLY A 326 -36.24 -5.19 17.43
N ALA A 327 -36.69 -5.72 16.28
CA ALA A 327 -35.92 -6.75 15.56
C ALA A 327 -34.63 -6.22 14.91
N LEU A 328 -34.56 -4.91 14.61
CA LEU A 328 -33.42 -4.28 13.96
C LEU A 328 -32.38 -3.72 14.95
N ASP A 329 -32.78 -3.50 16.21
CA ASP A 329 -31.94 -2.91 17.26
C ASP A 329 -30.55 -3.57 17.41
N PRO A 330 -30.38 -4.90 17.28
CA PRO A 330 -29.06 -5.54 17.37
C PRO A 330 -28.10 -5.14 16.23
N LEU A 331 -28.64 -4.75 15.07
CA LEU A 331 -27.89 -4.36 13.87
C LEU A 331 -27.70 -2.85 13.77
N TRP A 332 -28.54 -2.08 14.47
CA TRP A 332 -28.59 -0.63 14.40
C TRP A 332 -27.23 0.05 14.63
N PRO A 333 -26.41 -0.34 15.63
CA PRO A 333 -25.10 0.29 15.83
C PRO A 333 -24.13 0.12 14.66
N ALA A 334 -24.28 -0.93 13.84
CA ALA A 334 -23.48 -1.10 12.63
C ALA A 334 -24.05 -0.29 11.45
N LEU A 335 -25.37 -0.15 11.36
CA LEU A 335 -26.02 0.66 10.33
C LEU A 335 -25.70 2.16 10.50
N GLU A 336 -25.64 2.67 11.74
CA GLU A 336 -25.33 4.08 12.03
C GLU A 336 -23.92 4.50 11.59
N ALA A 337 -23.00 3.54 11.38
CA ALA A 337 -21.67 3.83 10.87
C ALA A 337 -21.67 4.23 9.39
N TYR A 338 -22.77 4.01 8.67
CA TYR A 338 -22.92 4.32 7.25
C TYR A 338 -23.75 5.60 7.03
N PRO A 339 -23.48 6.38 5.96
CA PRO A 339 -24.31 7.51 5.57
C PRO A 339 -25.79 7.11 5.37
N PRO A 340 -26.76 7.95 5.78
CA PRO A 340 -28.19 7.64 5.70
C PRO A 340 -28.68 7.20 4.32
N GLU A 341 -28.02 7.68 3.25
CA GLU A 341 -28.38 7.42 1.86
C GLU A 341 -28.10 5.98 1.39
N ILE A 342 -27.33 5.21 2.17
CA ILE A 342 -26.96 3.82 1.83
C ILE A 342 -27.36 2.79 2.88
N GLN A 343 -27.91 3.22 4.03
CA GLN A 343 -28.31 2.32 5.13
C GLN A 343 -29.38 1.29 4.73
N ASP A 344 -30.22 1.62 3.74
CA ASP A 344 -31.26 0.75 3.18
C ASP A 344 -30.82 0.05 1.87
N ARG A 345 -29.56 0.21 1.45
CA ARG A 345 -29.04 -0.34 0.19
C ARG A 345 -28.00 -1.40 0.47
N LEU A 346 -28.44 -2.65 0.67
CA LEU A 346 -27.58 -3.80 0.90
C LEU A 346 -27.38 -4.61 -0.37
N THR A 347 -26.21 -5.21 -0.56
CA THR A 347 -25.94 -6.15 -1.65
C THR A 347 -24.97 -7.23 -1.21
N VAL A 348 -25.09 -8.43 -1.79
CA VAL A 348 -24.11 -9.52 -1.62
C VAL A 348 -23.12 -9.61 -2.78
N TYR A 349 -23.20 -8.69 -3.75
CA TYR A 349 -22.29 -8.59 -4.88
C TYR A 349 -21.45 -7.34 -4.72
N ARG A 350 -20.16 -7.43 -5.08
CA ARG A 350 -19.25 -6.28 -4.96
C ARG A 350 -19.76 -5.12 -5.85
N PRO A 351 -20.05 -3.93 -5.28
CA PRO A 351 -20.53 -2.79 -6.04
C PRO A 351 -19.44 -2.28 -6.99
N LYS A 352 -19.85 -1.68 -8.11
CA LYS A 352 -18.92 -1.16 -9.12
C LYS A 352 -18.27 0.15 -8.68
N ARG A 353 -18.98 0.94 -7.86
CA ARG A 353 -18.49 2.19 -7.30
C ARG A 353 -18.50 2.13 -5.77
N PRO A 354 -17.46 2.63 -5.08
CA PRO A 354 -17.48 2.79 -3.63
C PRO A 354 -18.68 3.64 -3.19
N GLY A 355 -19.34 3.25 -2.09
CA GLY A 355 -20.48 4.01 -1.54
C GLY A 355 -21.80 3.85 -2.31
N GLU A 356 -21.92 2.91 -3.23
CA GLU A 356 -23.18 2.64 -3.95
C GLU A 356 -24.19 1.84 -3.11
N ALA A 357 -23.69 0.90 -2.30
CA ALA A 357 -24.45 0.01 -1.43
C ALA A 357 -23.51 -0.60 -0.37
N ILE A 358 -24.06 -1.04 0.76
CA ILE A 358 -23.35 -1.82 1.77
C ILE A 358 -23.15 -3.24 1.22
N TYR A 359 -21.90 -3.63 1.00
CA TYR A 359 -21.52 -4.92 0.47
C TYR A 359 -21.37 -5.94 1.59
N LEU A 360 -22.38 -6.80 1.78
CA LEU A 360 -22.40 -7.81 2.82
C LEU A 360 -21.46 -8.98 2.47
N HIS A 361 -20.48 -9.20 3.33
CA HIS A 361 -19.56 -10.33 3.27
C HIS A 361 -18.97 -10.65 4.66
N PRO A 362 -18.40 -11.85 4.89
CA PRO A 362 -17.68 -12.13 6.13
C PRO A 362 -16.57 -11.09 6.39
N GLY A 363 -16.52 -10.53 7.60
CA GLY A 363 -15.61 -9.44 7.97
C GLY A 363 -16.17 -8.04 7.75
N GLU A 364 -17.36 -7.91 7.16
CA GLU A 364 -18.07 -6.63 7.08
C GLU A 364 -18.89 -6.41 8.37
N PRO A 365 -18.84 -5.22 9.00
CA PRO A 365 -19.42 -5.00 10.33
C PRO A 365 -20.90 -5.35 10.48
N LEU A 366 -21.73 -5.02 9.50
CA LEU A 366 -23.17 -5.31 9.53
C LEU A 366 -23.43 -6.81 9.38
N PHE A 367 -22.75 -7.47 8.44
CA PHE A 367 -22.83 -8.92 8.26
C PHE A 367 -22.37 -9.69 9.49
N ASP A 368 -21.25 -9.31 10.10
CA ASP A 368 -20.72 -9.98 11.29
C ASP A 368 -21.66 -9.79 12.49
N ARG A 369 -22.24 -8.59 12.66
CA ARG A 369 -23.27 -8.36 13.69
C ARG A 369 -24.51 -9.21 13.48
N PHE A 370 -24.96 -9.34 12.23
CA PHE A 370 -26.08 -10.22 11.89
C PHE A 370 -25.77 -11.68 12.18
N GLN A 371 -24.57 -12.14 11.82
CA GLN A 371 -24.10 -13.49 12.09
C GLN A 371 -24.04 -13.77 13.60
N VAL A 372 -23.46 -12.86 14.39
CA VAL A 372 -23.37 -12.98 15.85
C VAL A 372 -24.77 -13.01 16.48
N HIS A 373 -25.67 -12.11 16.06
CA HIS A 373 -27.03 -12.08 16.58
C HIS A 373 -27.78 -13.41 16.33
N LEU A 374 -27.67 -13.95 15.11
CA LEU A 374 -28.25 -15.24 14.75
C LEU A 374 -27.61 -16.37 15.56
N ALA A 375 -26.28 -16.42 15.65
CA ALA A 375 -25.55 -17.45 16.38
C ALA A 375 -25.88 -17.44 17.87
N SER A 376 -25.88 -16.28 18.53
CA SER A 376 -26.23 -16.15 19.95
C SER A 376 -27.65 -16.63 20.24
N ARG A 377 -28.60 -16.38 19.32
CA ARG A 377 -29.99 -16.82 19.48
C ARG A 377 -30.17 -18.33 19.40
N PHE A 378 -29.40 -18.99 18.51
CA PHE A 378 -29.57 -20.42 18.21
C PHE A 378 -28.42 -21.29 18.71
N ALA A 379 -27.47 -20.76 19.49
CA ALA A 379 -26.32 -21.51 20.00
C ALA A 379 -26.72 -22.77 20.77
N GLY A 380 -27.72 -22.66 21.64
CA GLY A 380 -28.23 -23.80 22.40
C GLY A 380 -28.89 -24.87 21.54
N ASP A 381 -29.53 -24.49 20.43
CA ASP A 381 -30.14 -25.44 19.50
C ASP A 381 -29.10 -26.08 18.58
N ALA A 382 -28.09 -25.33 18.15
CA ALA A 382 -26.98 -25.85 17.35
C ALA A 382 -26.22 -26.98 18.07
N LEU A 383 -26.06 -26.89 19.40
CA LEU A 383 -25.41 -27.93 20.22
C LEU A 383 -26.22 -29.22 20.34
N LYS A 384 -27.54 -29.20 20.08
CA LYS A 384 -28.37 -30.41 20.08
C LYS A 384 -28.12 -31.28 18.84
N GLY A 385 -27.48 -30.72 17.81
CA GLY A 385 -27.31 -31.35 16.51
C GLY A 385 -28.58 -31.27 15.66
N GLY A 386 -28.50 -31.82 14.45
CA GLY A 386 -29.61 -31.83 13.50
C GLY A 386 -29.52 -33.00 12.53
N VAL A 387 -30.66 -33.37 11.96
CA VAL A 387 -30.72 -34.38 10.89
C VAL A 387 -30.66 -33.68 9.55
N PHE A 388 -29.75 -34.14 8.71
CA PHE A 388 -29.56 -33.63 7.36
C PHE A 388 -29.63 -34.77 6.36
N VAL A 389 -30.10 -34.46 5.15
CA VAL A 389 -30.16 -35.37 4.02
C VAL A 389 -29.04 -35.01 3.06
N ASP A 390 -28.10 -35.94 2.88
CA ASP A 390 -27.07 -35.91 1.86
C ASP A 390 -27.56 -36.68 0.61
N PRO A 391 -27.81 -36.00 -0.52
CA PRO A 391 -28.25 -36.67 -1.76
C PRO A 391 -27.21 -37.64 -2.34
N GLY A 392 -25.93 -37.48 -2.01
CA GLY A 392 -24.84 -38.31 -2.50
C GLY A 392 -24.53 -39.52 -1.62
N ALA A 393 -25.10 -39.60 -0.41
CA ALA A 393 -24.80 -40.66 0.54
C ALA A 393 -25.64 -41.93 0.28
N ARG A 394 -24.96 -43.08 0.26
CA ARG A 394 -25.61 -44.40 0.14
C ARG A 394 -25.99 -45.02 1.48
N ARG A 395 -25.40 -44.53 2.58
CA ARG A 395 -25.57 -45.01 3.95
C ARG A 395 -25.61 -43.82 4.92
N PRO A 396 -26.29 -43.94 6.06
CA PRO A 396 -26.26 -42.92 7.10
C PRO A 396 -24.86 -42.82 7.74
N TYR A 397 -24.47 -41.62 8.12
CA TYR A 397 -23.21 -41.34 8.80
C TYR A 397 -23.41 -40.21 9.82
N LEU A 398 -22.53 -40.14 10.82
CA LEU A 398 -22.47 -38.99 11.74
C LEU A 398 -21.49 -37.96 11.20
N PHE A 399 -21.87 -36.69 11.26
CA PHE A 399 -20.99 -35.57 10.94
C PHE A 399 -20.71 -34.76 12.20
N HIS A 400 -19.45 -34.65 12.58
CA HIS A 400 -19.01 -33.84 13.71
C HIS A 400 -18.37 -32.56 13.17
N LEU A 401 -18.79 -31.41 13.70
CA LEU A 401 -18.18 -30.12 13.38
C LEU A 401 -17.50 -29.59 14.64
N ALA A 402 -16.23 -29.20 14.52
CA ALA A 402 -15.47 -28.68 15.64
C ALA A 402 -14.55 -27.54 15.21
N VAL A 403 -14.37 -26.56 16.11
CA VAL A 403 -13.27 -25.59 16.01
C VAL A 403 -12.11 -26.15 16.83
N VAL A 404 -10.96 -26.32 16.19
CA VAL A 404 -9.72 -26.77 16.82
C VAL A 404 -8.77 -25.58 16.84
N ALA A 405 -8.27 -25.22 18.02
CA ALA A 405 -7.32 -24.12 18.19
C ALA A 405 -6.04 -24.62 18.87
N ALA A 406 -4.89 -24.14 18.38
CA ALA A 406 -3.63 -24.22 19.11
C ALA A 406 -3.38 -22.88 19.80
N GLU A 407 -3.17 -22.95 21.12
CA GLU A 407 -2.99 -21.78 21.96
C GLU A 407 -1.62 -21.80 22.59
N ARG A 408 -0.90 -20.67 22.50
CA ARG A 408 0.25 -20.40 23.36
C ARG A 408 -0.29 -20.06 24.74
N ARG A 409 0.11 -20.85 25.74
CA ARG A 409 -0.23 -20.55 27.13
C ARG A 409 0.53 -19.31 27.59
N SER A 410 -0.11 -18.54 28.48
CA SER A 410 0.54 -17.44 29.16
C SER A 410 1.75 -17.93 29.95
N ASP A 411 2.84 -17.17 29.86
CA ASP A 411 4.03 -17.36 30.67
C ASP A 411 4.21 -16.14 31.59
N PRO A 412 3.97 -16.26 32.91
CA PRO A 412 4.11 -15.16 33.85
C PRO A 412 5.55 -14.65 34.02
N GLU A 413 6.55 -15.47 33.68
CA GLU A 413 7.97 -15.09 33.81
C GLU A 413 8.44 -14.18 32.67
N PHE A 414 7.68 -14.13 31.58
CA PHE A 414 7.96 -13.31 30.40
C PHE A 414 6.84 -12.29 30.16
N PRO A 415 7.04 -10.99 30.43
CA PRO A 415 6.01 -9.96 30.28
C PRO A 415 5.37 -9.91 28.88
N ALA A 416 6.14 -10.18 27.83
CA ALA A 416 5.66 -10.25 26.45
C ALA A 416 4.67 -11.42 26.20
N PHE A 417 4.69 -12.43 27.08
CA PHE A 417 3.88 -13.64 26.99
C PHE A 417 2.88 -13.77 28.13
N ALA A 418 2.62 -12.69 28.88
CA ALA A 418 1.76 -12.68 30.06
C ALA A 418 0.29 -13.08 29.78
N ARG A 419 -0.14 -13.12 28.52
CA ARG A 419 -1.49 -13.56 28.11
C ARG A 419 -1.40 -14.78 27.20
N SER A 420 -2.38 -15.66 27.32
CA SER A 420 -2.57 -16.76 26.37
C SER A 420 -3.06 -16.20 25.04
N GLU A 421 -2.63 -16.83 23.96
CA GLU A 421 -2.85 -16.34 22.60
C GLU A 421 -3.19 -17.50 21.68
N VAL A 422 -4.26 -17.37 20.90
CA VAL A 422 -4.60 -18.33 19.86
C VAL A 422 -3.62 -18.12 18.71
N LEU A 423 -2.75 -19.09 18.49
CA LEU A 423 -1.73 -19.03 17.44
C LEU A 423 -2.34 -19.36 16.08
N GLU A 424 -3.18 -20.37 16.05
CA GLU A 424 -3.86 -20.84 14.85
C GLU A 424 -5.13 -21.58 15.26
N TYR A 425 -6.19 -21.44 14.46
CA TYR A 425 -7.41 -22.22 14.63
C TYR A 425 -7.95 -22.69 13.28
N ARG A 426 -8.65 -23.82 13.30
CA ARG A 426 -9.19 -24.49 12.12
C ARG A 426 -10.58 -25.01 12.41
N LEU A 427 -11.52 -24.76 11.50
CA LEU A 427 -12.82 -25.43 11.50
C LEU A 427 -12.68 -26.79 10.81
N VAL A 428 -13.08 -27.86 11.48
CA VAL A 428 -12.86 -29.25 11.06
C VAL A 428 -14.19 -29.99 11.03
N GLY A 429 -14.45 -30.63 9.89
CA GLY A 429 -15.54 -31.60 9.74
C GLY A 429 -14.98 -33.02 9.86
N LEU A 430 -15.64 -33.88 10.63
CA LEU A 430 -15.35 -35.31 10.67
C LEU A 430 -16.58 -36.08 10.26
N ARG A 431 -16.39 -37.07 9.39
CA ARG A 431 -17.42 -38.03 9.01
C ARG A 431 -17.11 -39.35 9.68
N ARG A 432 -18.11 -39.91 10.36
CA ARG A 432 -18.07 -41.22 10.98
C ARG A 432 -19.09 -42.16 10.34
N GLU A 433 -18.62 -43.27 9.80
CA GLU A 433 -19.45 -44.34 9.25
C GLU A 433 -19.95 -45.29 10.35
N GLU A 434 -20.91 -46.16 10.02
CA GLU A 434 -21.45 -47.16 10.95
C GLU A 434 -20.42 -48.18 11.48
N ASP A 435 -19.33 -48.41 10.74
CA ASP A 435 -18.23 -49.29 11.16
C ASP A 435 -17.27 -48.64 12.17
N GLY A 436 -17.52 -47.39 12.54
CA GLY A 436 -16.70 -46.62 13.48
C GLY A 436 -15.51 -45.91 12.85
N GLN A 437 -15.30 -46.01 11.53
CA GLN A 437 -14.23 -45.27 10.87
C GLN A 437 -14.50 -43.77 10.89
N ILE A 438 -13.53 -43.00 11.37
CA ILE A 438 -13.54 -41.54 11.40
C ILE A 438 -12.56 -41.01 10.35
N GLN A 439 -13.05 -40.13 9.48
CA GLN A 439 -12.25 -39.45 8.48
C GLN A 439 -12.55 -37.96 8.48
N GLU A 440 -11.52 -37.16 8.19
CA GLU A 440 -11.71 -35.72 7.97
C GLU A 440 -12.55 -35.50 6.71
N CYS A 441 -13.51 -34.59 6.78
CA CYS A 441 -14.40 -34.24 5.70
C CYS A 441 -14.43 -32.71 5.54
N PRO A 442 -14.35 -32.18 4.30
CA PRO A 442 -14.47 -30.75 4.06
C PRO A 442 -15.75 -30.18 4.68
N VAL A 443 -15.62 -29.07 5.41
CA VAL A 443 -16.75 -28.46 6.13
C VAL A 443 -17.81 -27.91 5.16
N GLU A 444 -17.36 -27.53 3.96
CA GLU A 444 -18.19 -27.09 2.84
C GLU A 444 -19.22 -28.15 2.43
N HIS A 445 -18.99 -29.43 2.77
CA HIS A 445 -19.97 -30.49 2.59
C HIS A 445 -21.32 -30.16 3.23
N LEU A 446 -21.32 -29.47 4.38
CA LEU A 446 -22.54 -29.03 5.08
C LEU A 446 -23.43 -28.11 4.21
N LEU A 447 -22.85 -27.37 3.27
CA LEU A 447 -23.57 -26.43 2.40
C LEU A 447 -24.44 -27.15 1.34
N LEU A 448 -24.07 -28.40 1.02
CA LEU A 448 -24.78 -29.26 0.07
C LEU A 448 -25.95 -30.02 0.71
N LEU A 449 -26.00 -30.07 2.04
CA LEU A 449 -27.00 -30.83 2.76
C LEU A 449 -28.35 -30.12 2.78
N LYS A 450 -29.42 -30.92 2.83
CA LYS A 450 -30.80 -30.46 3.02
C LYS A 450 -31.25 -30.79 4.44
N GLY A 451 -32.10 -29.96 5.04
CA GLY A 451 -32.69 -30.28 6.34
C GLY A 451 -33.58 -31.53 6.22
N GLY A 452 -33.38 -32.50 7.12
CA GLY A 452 -34.21 -33.70 7.23
C GLY A 452 -35.27 -33.55 8.33
N GLN A 453 -36.35 -34.32 8.22
CA GLN A 453 -37.38 -34.41 9.27
C GLN A 453 -37.32 -35.79 9.93
N GLY A 454 -36.96 -35.82 11.21
CA GLY A 454 -36.85 -37.04 12.00
C GLY A 454 -35.67 -37.94 11.60
N ILE A 455 -35.48 -39.04 12.33
CA ILE A 455 -34.42 -40.02 12.08
C ILE A 455 -35.03 -41.17 11.27
N PRO A 456 -34.51 -41.49 10.07
CA PRO A 456 -35.02 -42.60 9.28
C PRO A 456 -34.74 -43.94 9.99
N PRO A 457 -35.57 -44.99 9.79
CA PRO A 457 -35.42 -46.28 10.48
C PRO A 457 -34.02 -46.89 10.38
N GLY A 458 -33.38 -46.76 9.21
CA GLY A 458 -32.02 -47.25 8.96
C GLY A 458 -30.92 -46.51 9.73
N ALA A 459 -31.19 -45.32 10.27
CA ALA A 459 -30.21 -44.51 10.99
C ALA A 459 -30.42 -44.50 12.52
N ILE A 460 -31.47 -45.16 13.03
CA ILE A 460 -31.80 -45.14 14.47
C ILE A 460 -30.65 -45.70 15.33
N ARG A 461 -30.03 -46.80 14.88
CA ARG A 461 -28.90 -47.42 15.59
C ARG A 461 -27.71 -46.47 15.68
N LEU A 462 -27.37 -45.82 14.56
CA LEU A 462 -26.27 -44.87 14.49
C LEU A 462 -26.56 -43.60 15.32
N ALA A 463 -27.80 -43.11 15.30
CA ALA A 463 -28.19 -41.95 16.10
C ALA A 463 -28.13 -42.23 17.61
N ALA A 464 -28.38 -43.48 18.04
CA ALA A 464 -28.28 -43.86 19.44
C ALA A 464 -26.85 -43.77 19.99
N THR A 465 -25.82 -44.00 19.15
CA THR A 465 -24.41 -43.90 19.54
C THR A 465 -23.83 -42.49 19.42
N ALA A 466 -24.63 -41.51 18.98
CA ALA A 466 -24.13 -40.17 18.67
C ALA A 466 -23.45 -39.46 19.84
N LYS A 467 -23.90 -39.70 21.09
CA LYS A 467 -23.26 -39.12 22.29
C LYS A 467 -21.86 -39.67 22.55
N GLU A 468 -21.71 -40.99 22.49
CA GLU A 468 -20.41 -41.66 22.64
C GLU A 468 -19.47 -41.27 21.50
N ALA A 469 -20.03 -41.11 20.29
CA ALA A 469 -19.29 -40.69 19.12
C ALA A 469 -18.65 -39.29 19.23
N VAL A 470 -19.20 -38.40 20.05
CA VAL A 470 -18.61 -37.07 20.29
C VAL A 470 -17.26 -37.18 21.01
N GLU A 471 -17.14 -38.06 22.00
CA GLU A 471 -15.89 -38.24 22.75
C GLU A 471 -14.80 -38.92 21.91
N GLU A 472 -15.20 -39.88 21.07
CA GLU A 472 -14.29 -40.50 20.10
C GLU A 472 -13.82 -39.49 19.04
N ALA A 473 -14.72 -38.67 18.51
CA ALA A 473 -14.38 -37.59 17.57
C ALA A 473 -13.45 -36.55 18.23
N ARG A 474 -13.69 -36.19 19.49
CA ARG A 474 -12.83 -35.29 20.27
C ARG A 474 -11.41 -35.86 20.41
N SER A 475 -11.28 -37.12 20.76
CA SER A 475 -9.98 -37.81 20.87
C SER A 475 -9.25 -37.81 19.54
N TYR A 476 -9.96 -38.13 18.44
CA TYR A 476 -9.40 -38.07 17.08
C TYR A 476 -8.88 -36.67 16.73
N LEU A 477 -9.66 -35.61 17.00
CA LEU A 477 -9.27 -34.23 16.70
C LEU A 477 -8.01 -33.82 17.47
N LEU A 478 -7.89 -34.19 18.74
CA LEU A 478 -6.71 -33.87 19.55
C LEU A 478 -5.44 -34.52 18.99
N GLU A 479 -5.51 -35.81 18.64
CA GLU A 479 -4.34 -36.57 18.18
C GLU A 479 -3.97 -36.28 16.72
N ARG A 480 -4.96 -36.23 15.83
CA ARG A 480 -4.74 -36.18 14.38
C ARG A 480 -4.78 -34.77 13.78
N VAL A 481 -5.33 -33.79 14.50
CA VAL A 481 -5.45 -32.42 14.00
C VAL A 481 -4.72 -31.42 14.89
N ALA A 482 -5.08 -31.35 16.18
CA ALA A 482 -4.55 -30.33 17.08
C ALA A 482 -3.05 -30.49 17.31
N ARG A 483 -2.56 -31.72 17.53
CA ARG A 483 -1.15 -31.99 17.79
C ARG A 483 -0.25 -31.68 16.58
N PRO A 484 -0.55 -32.14 15.35
CA PRO A 484 0.20 -31.72 14.16
C PRO A 484 0.21 -30.20 13.93
N LEU A 485 -0.91 -29.53 14.20
CA LEU A 485 -1.03 -28.08 14.05
C LEU A 485 -0.11 -27.33 15.04
N ALA A 486 -0.08 -27.76 16.30
CA ALA A 486 0.86 -27.23 17.29
C ALA A 486 2.33 -27.56 16.96
N ASP A 487 2.62 -28.77 16.48
CA ASP A 487 3.98 -29.20 16.13
C ASP A 487 4.51 -28.43 14.90
N SER A 488 3.68 -28.20 13.89
CA SER A 488 4.02 -27.39 12.71
C SER A 488 4.38 -25.95 13.09
N HIS A 489 3.61 -25.33 13.99
CA HIS A 489 3.91 -23.99 14.48
C HIS A 489 5.23 -23.95 15.26
N ARG A 490 5.48 -24.95 16.11
CA ARG A 490 6.75 -25.07 16.84
C ARG A 490 7.94 -25.18 15.88
N GLN A 491 7.83 -26.02 14.85
CA GLN A 491 8.88 -26.20 13.85
C GLN A 491 9.18 -24.89 13.11
N SER A 492 8.13 -24.17 12.66
CA SER A 492 8.30 -22.88 11.98
C SER A 492 9.04 -21.85 12.85
N LEU A 493 8.79 -21.83 14.16
CA LEU A 493 9.52 -20.95 15.08
C LEU A 493 10.99 -21.34 15.20
N GLN A 494 11.28 -22.64 15.32
CA GLN A 494 12.65 -23.16 15.38
C GLN A 494 13.43 -22.88 14.11
N ASP A 495 12.82 -23.04 12.94
CA ASP A 495 13.46 -22.78 11.65
C ASP A 495 13.79 -21.28 11.46
N SER A 496 12.98 -20.39 12.06
CA SER A 496 13.20 -18.94 12.04
C SER A 496 14.18 -18.43 13.10
N LEU A 497 14.56 -19.27 14.06
CA LEU A 497 15.39 -18.88 15.22
C LEU A 497 16.76 -18.33 14.80
N PRO A 498 17.54 -18.97 13.89
CA PRO A 498 18.87 -18.48 13.53
C PRO A 498 18.84 -17.09 12.92
N VAL A 499 17.83 -16.80 12.09
CA VAL A 499 17.66 -15.48 11.46
C VAL A 499 17.35 -14.40 12.50
N ARG A 500 16.56 -14.74 13.52
CA ARG A 500 16.21 -13.81 14.60
C ARG A 500 17.39 -13.56 15.54
N GLU A 501 18.18 -14.59 15.82
CA GLU A 501 19.42 -14.47 16.60
C GLU A 501 20.44 -13.59 15.88
N ASP A 502 20.64 -13.80 14.58
CA ASP A 502 21.51 -12.96 13.76
C ASP A 502 21.06 -11.49 13.77
N PHE A 503 19.75 -11.24 13.62
CA PHE A 503 19.19 -9.88 13.67
C PHE A 503 19.41 -9.17 15.02
N LEU A 504 19.30 -9.89 16.13
CA LEU A 504 19.50 -9.32 17.47
C LEU A 504 20.98 -9.13 17.84
N SER A 505 21.89 -9.78 17.11
CA SER A 505 23.34 -9.69 17.32
C SER A 505 24.01 -8.52 16.58
N GLN A 506 23.27 -7.84 15.69
CA GLN A 506 23.67 -6.60 15.00
C GLN A 506 23.12 -5.38 15.72
#